data_AF-A0A2E0Q8P4-F1
#
_entry.id   AF-A0A2E0Q8P4-F1
#
_cell.length_a   1.000
_cell.length_b   1.000
_cell.length_c   1.000
_cell.angle_alpha   90.00
_cell.angle_beta   90.00
_cell.angle_gamma   90.00
#
_symmetry.space_group_name_H-M   'P 1'
#
loop_
_entity.id
_entity.type
_entity.pdbx_description
1 polymer ?
#
loop_
_entity_poly.entity_id
_entity_poly.type
_entity_poly.pdbx_seq_one_letter_code
_entity_poly.pdbx_strand_id
1 'polypeptide(L)'
;MLKKTKSRSRVSAAWFSAVWVLAACQSVPVQNDRPVELGYLENVAVQGFQTSCVASKLDTGADNSSVNAKIAQNWKDSDTGVEYVRFQLQSGDEVSDYITLPVERWAEIRGKEGRPTVTRPVVLMDFIINGKKIRGEVNLADRDHLSYDALVGRSMLIDRFIINPARKYMADSTSCPNPSYQKVALNGSHLRP
;
A
#
# COMPACT_ATOMS: atom_id res chain seq x y z
N MET A 1 -73.24 57.02 -25.53
CA MET A 1 -73.04 57.45 -26.94
C MET A 1 -71.55 57.43 -27.21
N LEU A 2 -71.10 56.59 -28.16
CA LEU A 2 -69.69 56.30 -28.47
C LEU A 2 -68.86 57.55 -28.77
N LYS A 3 -67.55 57.50 -28.47
CA LYS A 3 -66.48 57.84 -29.43
C LYS A 3 -65.16 57.17 -29.05
N LYS A 4 -64.65 56.37 -30.00
CA LYS A 4 -63.30 55.78 -30.09
C LYS A 4 -62.22 56.85 -30.14
N THR A 5 -61.01 56.55 -29.61
CA THR A 5 -59.68 56.85 -30.22
C THR A 5 -58.60 56.07 -29.45
N LYS A 6 -58.06 54.97 -29.99
CA LYS A 6 -56.87 54.83 -30.86
C LYS A 6 -55.51 54.89 -30.11
N SER A 7 -55.03 53.69 -29.82
CA SER A 7 -53.65 53.17 -29.86
C SER A 7 -52.49 54.18 -29.99
N ARG A 8 -51.57 54.11 -29.02
CA ARG A 8 -50.13 54.31 -29.25
C ARG A 8 -49.32 53.23 -28.53
N SER A 9 -48.56 52.53 -29.33
CA SER A 9 -47.62 51.45 -29.02
C SER A 9 -46.49 51.89 -28.10
N ARG A 10 -46.18 51.05 -27.10
CA ARG A 10 -44.84 50.95 -26.52
C ARG A 10 -44.42 49.49 -26.60
N VAL A 11 -43.52 49.20 -27.54
CA VAL A 11 -42.84 47.91 -27.63
C VAL A 11 -41.77 47.90 -26.54
N SER A 12 -42.05 47.24 -25.41
CA SER A 12 -41.03 46.91 -24.43
C SER A 12 -40.38 45.60 -24.88
N ALA A 13 -39.16 45.67 -25.39
CA ALA A 13 -38.38 44.48 -25.72
C ALA A 13 -38.03 43.74 -24.41
N ALA A 14 -38.71 42.61 -24.17
CA ALA A 14 -38.34 41.68 -23.12
C ALA A 14 -37.09 40.91 -23.58
N TRP A 15 -35.94 41.25 -23.01
CA TRP A 15 -34.71 40.47 -23.18
C TRP A 15 -34.84 39.19 -22.35
N PHE A 16 -35.22 38.09 -23.00
CA PHE A 16 -35.05 36.75 -22.42
C PHE A 16 -33.58 36.40 -22.47
N SER A 17 -32.85 36.60 -21.37
CA SER A 17 -31.52 36.02 -21.19
C SER A 17 -31.67 34.51 -21.12
N ALA A 18 -31.43 33.83 -22.25
CA ALA A 18 -31.27 32.39 -22.27
C ALA A 18 -30.03 32.03 -21.45
N VAL A 19 -30.25 31.54 -20.23
CA VAL A 19 -29.19 30.93 -19.42
C VAL A 19 -28.90 29.58 -20.05
N TRP A 20 -27.90 29.56 -20.93
CA TRP A 20 -27.31 28.33 -21.46
C TRP A 20 -26.55 27.65 -20.31
N VAL A 21 -27.21 26.72 -19.61
CA VAL A 21 -26.52 25.79 -18.72
C VAL A 21 -25.73 24.85 -19.62
N LEU A 22 -24.49 25.23 -19.92
CA LEU A 22 -23.51 24.32 -20.49
C LEU A 22 -23.19 23.26 -19.43
N ALA A 23 -23.91 22.14 -19.49
CA ALA A 23 -23.52 20.93 -18.80
C ALA A 23 -22.19 20.45 -19.41
N ALA A 24 -21.09 20.93 -18.84
CA ALA A 24 -19.76 20.43 -19.16
C ALA A 24 -19.70 18.96 -18.73
N CYS A 25 -19.77 18.05 -19.69
CA CYS A 25 -19.48 16.65 -19.48
C CYS A 25 -17.98 16.56 -19.16
N GLN A 26 -17.62 16.68 -17.88
CA GLN A 26 -16.24 16.45 -17.46
C GLN A 26 -15.97 14.95 -17.62
N SER A 27 -15.09 14.61 -18.55
CA SER A 27 -14.58 13.24 -18.68
C SER A 27 -13.78 12.91 -17.43
N VAL A 28 -14.30 12.03 -16.58
CA VAL A 28 -13.49 11.40 -15.52
C VAL A 28 -12.37 10.64 -16.23
N PRO A 29 -11.08 10.90 -15.93
CA PRO A 29 -10.00 10.15 -16.55
C PRO A 29 -10.17 8.67 -16.20
N VAL A 30 -10.35 7.82 -17.21
CA VAL A 30 -10.29 6.37 -17.06
C VAL A 30 -8.86 6.03 -16.65
N GLN A 31 -8.67 5.69 -15.38
CA GLN A 31 -7.40 5.20 -14.88
C GLN A 31 -7.15 3.85 -15.55
N ASN A 32 -6.07 3.74 -16.30
CA ASN A 32 -5.76 2.55 -17.08
C ASN A 32 -5.42 1.41 -16.09
N ASP A 33 -6.35 0.49 -15.85
CA ASP A 33 -6.25 -0.64 -14.90
C ASP A 33 -5.25 -1.73 -15.34
N ARG A 34 -4.27 -1.38 -16.16
CA ARG A 34 -3.22 -2.32 -16.56
C ARG A 34 -2.28 -2.54 -15.37
N PRO A 35 -1.86 -3.79 -15.11
CA PRO A 35 -0.82 -4.07 -14.14
C PRO A 35 0.44 -3.24 -14.42
N VAL A 36 1.06 -2.69 -13.38
CA VAL A 36 2.29 -1.91 -13.50
C VAL A 36 3.49 -2.84 -13.45
N GLU A 37 4.41 -2.70 -14.39
CA GLU A 37 5.68 -3.44 -14.35
C GLU A 37 6.62 -2.82 -13.32
N LEU A 38 7.11 -3.64 -12.38
CA LEU A 38 8.08 -3.27 -11.34
C LEU A 38 9.27 -4.23 -11.34
N GLY A 39 10.38 -3.82 -10.73
CA GLY A 39 11.51 -4.71 -10.47
C GLY A 39 11.19 -5.73 -9.39
N TYR A 40 12.03 -6.76 -9.26
CA TYR A 40 11.87 -7.77 -8.20
C TYR A 40 12.26 -7.25 -6.80
N LEU A 41 12.93 -6.11 -6.74
CA LEU A 41 13.32 -5.42 -5.51
C LEU A 41 12.86 -3.98 -5.59
N GLU A 42 12.04 -3.56 -4.64
CA GLU A 42 11.43 -2.23 -4.60
C GLU A 42 11.50 -1.65 -3.18
N ASN A 43 11.38 -0.33 -3.07
CA ASN A 43 11.16 0.33 -1.78
C ASN A 43 9.65 0.40 -1.54
N VAL A 44 9.20 -0.14 -0.41
CA VAL A 44 7.78 -0.23 -0.08
C VAL A 44 7.52 0.47 1.23
N ALA A 45 6.52 1.35 1.25
CA ALA A 45 6.03 1.93 2.49
C ALA A 45 5.16 0.89 3.20
N VAL A 46 5.49 0.59 4.46
CA VAL A 46 4.80 -0.41 5.27
C VAL A 46 4.15 0.29 6.46
N GLN A 47 2.87 0.02 6.70
CA GLN A 47 2.16 0.53 7.88
C GLN A 47 2.99 0.30 9.15
N GLY A 48 3.24 1.36 9.90
CA GLY A 48 4.08 1.33 11.10
C GLY A 48 5.38 2.10 10.94
N PHE A 49 5.91 2.21 9.71
CA PHE A 49 6.97 3.16 9.39
C PHE A 49 6.33 4.47 8.91
N GLN A 50 6.60 5.57 9.61
CA GLN A 50 5.96 6.86 9.31
C GLN A 50 6.61 7.55 8.10
N THR A 51 7.94 7.45 7.99
CA THR A 51 8.71 8.18 6.98
C THR A 51 9.54 7.29 6.08
N SER A 52 9.87 6.07 6.53
CA SER A 52 10.85 5.22 5.89
C SER A 52 10.22 4.10 5.07
N CYS A 53 10.84 3.81 3.93
CA CYS A 53 10.46 2.69 3.09
C CYS A 53 11.40 1.51 3.26
N VAL A 54 10.82 0.32 3.28
CA VAL A 54 11.49 -0.95 3.52
C VAL A 54 11.90 -1.57 2.19
N ALA A 55 13.17 -1.99 2.09
CA ALA A 55 13.65 -2.76 0.94
C ALA A 55 12.91 -4.10 0.90
N SER A 56 12.12 -4.29 -0.15
CA SER A 56 11.17 -5.39 -0.22
C SER A 56 11.36 -6.19 -1.48
N LYS A 57 11.54 -7.51 -1.34
CA LYS A 57 11.50 -8.43 -2.47
C LYS A 57 10.04 -8.64 -2.89
N LEU A 58 9.72 -8.34 -4.14
CA LEU A 58 8.44 -8.72 -4.76
C LEU A 58 8.58 -10.14 -5.29
N ASP A 59 7.99 -11.11 -4.59
CA ASP A 59 8.27 -12.53 -4.79
C ASP A 59 7.03 -13.27 -5.32
N THR A 60 7.00 -13.50 -6.62
CA THR A 60 5.94 -14.28 -7.28
C THR A 60 5.97 -15.76 -6.92
N GLY A 61 7.00 -16.25 -6.21
CA GLY A 61 7.12 -17.63 -5.74
C GLY A 61 6.43 -17.90 -4.39
N ALA A 62 6.14 -16.86 -3.61
CA ALA A 62 5.48 -16.98 -2.31
C ALA A 62 4.00 -16.59 -2.40
N ASP A 63 3.10 -17.31 -1.72
CA ASP A 63 1.69 -16.91 -1.64
C ASP A 63 1.49 -15.69 -0.74
N ASN A 64 2.12 -15.72 0.44
CA ASN A 64 1.90 -14.76 1.51
C ASN A 64 3.09 -13.82 1.70
N SER A 65 2.79 -12.61 2.15
CA SER A 65 3.79 -11.60 2.50
C SER A 65 4.36 -11.84 3.90
N SER A 66 5.54 -11.26 4.17
CA SER A 66 6.15 -11.26 5.50
C SER A 66 6.98 -10.00 5.74
N VAL A 67 7.03 -9.55 6.98
CA VAL A 67 7.84 -8.40 7.40
C VAL A 67 8.70 -8.77 8.60
N ASN A 68 9.89 -8.18 8.68
CA ASN A 68 10.79 -8.32 9.82
C ASN A 68 10.17 -7.66 11.03
N ALA A 69 9.88 -8.45 12.06
CA ALA A 69 9.18 -8.00 13.24
C ALA A 69 9.69 -8.69 14.52
N LYS A 70 9.84 -7.89 15.58
CA LYS A 70 10.12 -8.36 16.94
C LYS A 70 8.83 -8.35 17.74
N ILE A 71 8.34 -9.53 18.07
CA ILE A 71 7.14 -9.72 18.88
C ILE A 71 7.50 -9.45 20.34
N ALA A 72 6.79 -8.51 20.97
CA ALA A 72 6.97 -8.22 22.39
C ALA A 72 5.95 -8.95 23.27
N GLN A 73 4.72 -9.09 22.78
CA GLN A 73 3.66 -9.76 23.52
C GLN A 73 2.56 -10.25 22.59
N ASN A 74 1.91 -11.35 22.96
CA ASN A 74 0.62 -11.75 22.43
C ASN A 74 -0.32 -12.08 23.59
N TRP A 75 -1.61 -11.81 23.42
CA TRP A 75 -2.63 -12.13 24.42
C TRP A 75 -3.96 -12.42 23.75
N LYS A 76 -4.84 -13.08 24.48
CA LYS A 76 -6.23 -13.29 24.09
C LYS A 76 -7.11 -12.41 24.98
N ASP A 77 -7.92 -11.57 24.35
CA ASP A 77 -8.92 -10.78 25.05
C ASP A 77 -9.97 -11.72 25.66
N SER A 78 -10.21 -11.62 26.97
CA SER A 78 -11.07 -12.55 27.71
C SER A 78 -12.54 -12.43 27.35
N ASP A 79 -12.96 -11.24 26.92
CA ASP A 79 -14.37 -10.92 26.74
C ASP A 79 -14.81 -11.22 25.30
N THR A 80 -13.95 -10.90 24.34
CA THR A 80 -14.19 -11.09 22.90
C THR A 80 -13.59 -12.38 22.34
N GLY A 81 -12.59 -12.95 23.01
CA GLY A 81 -11.84 -14.11 22.53
C GLY A 81 -10.88 -13.81 21.38
N VAL A 82 -10.71 -12.54 20.98
CA VAL A 82 -9.79 -12.14 19.91
C VAL A 82 -8.35 -12.18 20.41
N GLU A 83 -7.46 -12.77 19.61
CA GLU A 83 -6.03 -12.75 19.90
C GLU A 83 -5.38 -11.50 19.30
N TYR A 84 -4.50 -10.87 20.06
CA TYR A 84 -3.75 -9.69 19.67
C TYR A 84 -2.26 -9.96 19.76
N VAL A 85 -1.50 -9.30 18.90
CA VAL A 85 -0.04 -9.30 18.92
C VAL A 85 0.46 -7.86 18.95
N ARG A 86 1.40 -7.60 19.87
CA ARG A 86 2.16 -6.36 19.99
C ARG A 86 3.59 -6.59 19.55
N PHE A 87 4.05 -5.80 18.58
CA PHE A 87 5.33 -5.99 17.92
C PHE A 87 5.94 -4.66 17.49
N GLN A 88 7.23 -4.69 17.13
CA GLN A 88 7.92 -3.62 16.42
C GLN A 88 8.43 -4.15 15.09
N LEU A 89 8.41 -3.31 14.06
CA LEU A 89 9.05 -3.60 12.79
C LEU A 89 10.52 -3.16 12.84
N GLN A 90 11.38 -3.84 12.08
CA GLN A 90 12.77 -3.46 11.93
C GLN A 90 13.18 -3.41 10.46
N SER A 91 13.88 -2.35 10.06
CA SER A 91 14.54 -2.26 8.76
C SER A 91 15.89 -1.57 8.88
N GLY A 92 16.97 -2.31 8.63
CA GLY A 92 18.32 -1.86 8.96
C GLY A 92 18.43 -1.46 10.45
N ASP A 93 18.87 -0.23 10.70
CA ASP A 93 19.01 0.35 12.05
C ASP A 93 17.72 1.00 12.56
N GLU A 94 16.67 1.07 11.74
CA GLU A 94 15.39 1.68 12.11
C GLU A 94 14.47 0.66 12.77
N VAL A 95 13.83 1.09 13.86
CA VAL A 95 12.84 0.34 14.60
C VAL A 95 11.58 1.19 14.72
N SER A 96 10.42 0.62 14.40
CA SER A 96 9.14 1.32 14.52
C SER A 96 8.72 1.48 15.99
N ASP A 97 7.73 2.34 16.22
CA ASP A 97 6.94 2.28 17.46
C ASP A 97 6.24 0.92 17.61
N TYR A 98 5.75 0.65 18.82
CA TYR A 98 4.93 -0.53 19.06
C TYR A 98 3.60 -0.47 18.31
N ILE A 99 3.33 -1.53 17.57
CA ILE A 99 2.09 -1.74 16.83
C ILE A 99 1.34 -2.88 17.51
N THR A 100 0.04 -2.70 17.72
CA THR A 100 -0.86 -3.76 18.20
C THR A 100 -1.92 -4.03 17.16
N LEU A 101 -2.04 -5.28 16.71
CA LEU A 101 -3.04 -5.71 15.74
C LEU A 101 -3.67 -7.03 16.18
N PRO A 102 -4.93 -7.30 15.79
CA PRO A 102 -5.51 -8.63 15.94
C PRO A 102 -4.74 -9.65 15.09
N VAL A 103 -4.62 -10.87 15.61
CA VAL A 103 -4.07 -12.02 14.88
C VAL A 103 -5.19 -12.62 14.05
N GLU A 104 -5.02 -12.61 12.73
CA GLU A 104 -5.97 -13.21 11.79
C GLU A 104 -5.91 -14.73 11.83
N ARG A 105 -4.69 -15.26 11.94
CA ARG A 105 -4.41 -16.69 12.08
C ARG A 105 -2.96 -16.92 12.49
N TRP A 106 -2.66 -18.16 12.84
CA TRP A 106 -1.31 -18.65 13.06
C TRP A 106 -0.84 -19.47 11.86
N ALA A 107 0.29 -19.08 11.27
CA ALA A 107 0.91 -19.79 10.17
C ALA A 107 1.99 -20.75 10.70
N GLU A 108 1.90 -22.03 10.33
CA GLU A 108 2.96 -23.00 10.57
C GLU A 108 3.99 -22.96 9.44
N ILE A 109 5.23 -22.60 9.79
CA ILE A 109 6.34 -22.55 8.86
C ILE A 109 7.21 -23.79 9.10
N ARG A 110 7.12 -24.76 8.18
CA ARG A 110 7.93 -25.97 8.23
C ARG A 110 9.41 -25.60 8.09
N GLY A 111 10.22 -26.01 9.07
CA GLY A 111 11.66 -25.89 9.00
C GLY A 111 12.24 -26.73 7.86
N LYS A 112 13.33 -26.26 7.24
CA LYS A 112 14.16 -27.10 6.37
C LYS A 112 14.97 -28.06 7.23
N GLU A 113 15.25 -29.26 6.70
CA GLU A 113 16.05 -30.35 7.26
C GLU A 113 16.71 -30.05 8.62
N GLY A 114 16.16 -30.64 9.69
CA GLY A 114 16.68 -30.51 11.06
C GLY A 114 16.25 -29.26 11.83
N ARG A 115 15.56 -28.30 11.19
CA ARG A 115 14.97 -27.14 11.89
C ARG A 115 13.53 -27.43 12.34
N PRO A 116 13.13 -26.98 13.54
CA PRO A 116 11.76 -27.15 14.01
C PRO A 116 10.78 -26.36 13.14
N THR A 117 9.53 -26.82 13.10
CA THR A 117 8.42 -26.00 12.63
C THR A 117 8.25 -24.81 13.58
N VAL A 118 8.08 -23.63 13.00
CA VAL A 118 7.90 -22.38 13.76
C VAL A 118 6.53 -21.81 13.43
N THR A 119 5.79 -21.40 14.46
CA THR A 119 4.50 -20.74 14.28
C THR A 119 4.69 -19.22 14.26
N ARG A 120 4.01 -18.55 13.33
CA ARG A 120 4.06 -17.09 13.18
C ARG A 120 2.66 -16.49 13.19
N PRO A 121 2.43 -15.37 13.90
CA PRO A 121 1.17 -14.67 13.81
C PRO A 121 1.05 -13.96 12.45
N VAL A 122 -0.15 -14.00 11.90
CA VAL A 122 -0.53 -13.31 10.66
C VAL A 122 -1.45 -12.15 11.02
N VAL A 123 -1.16 -10.98 10.48
CA VAL A 123 -1.93 -9.75 10.72
C VAL A 123 -2.31 -9.09 9.39
N LEU A 124 -3.37 -8.27 9.38
CA LEU A 124 -3.69 -7.41 8.24
C LEU A 124 -2.91 -6.08 8.32
N MET A 125 -2.11 -5.79 7.30
CA MET A 125 -1.34 -4.55 7.21
C MET A 125 -1.50 -3.88 5.85
N ASP A 126 -1.41 -2.54 5.85
CA ASP A 126 -1.41 -1.73 4.65
C ASP A 126 0.02 -1.47 4.14
N PHE A 127 0.23 -1.71 2.85
CA PHE A 127 1.49 -1.47 2.12
C PHE A 127 1.21 -0.46 1.00
N ILE A 128 2.17 0.39 0.67
CA ILE A 128 2.10 1.28 -0.49
C ILE A 128 3.23 0.92 -1.44
N ILE A 129 2.86 0.46 -2.64
CA ILE A 129 3.78 0.03 -3.69
C ILE A 129 3.45 0.82 -4.95
N ASN A 130 4.39 1.63 -5.42
CA ASN A 130 4.20 2.47 -6.61
C ASN A 130 2.89 3.30 -6.54
N GLY A 131 2.65 3.94 -5.39
CA GLY A 131 1.46 4.75 -5.11
C GLY A 131 0.15 3.97 -4.89
N LYS A 132 0.14 2.64 -5.07
CA LYS A 132 -1.03 1.79 -4.82
C LYS A 132 -1.02 1.30 -3.38
N LYS A 133 -2.05 1.66 -2.61
CA LYS A 133 -2.30 1.14 -1.26
C LYS A 133 -2.92 -0.26 -1.34
N ILE A 134 -2.32 -1.22 -0.65
CA ILE A 134 -2.69 -2.65 -0.68
C ILE A 134 -2.77 -3.14 0.75
N ARG A 135 -3.92 -3.70 1.13
CA ARG A 135 -4.11 -4.36 2.41
C ARG A 135 -4.02 -5.86 2.21
N GLY A 136 -3.24 -6.56 3.05
CA GLY A 136 -3.09 -8.00 2.93
C GLY A 136 -2.62 -8.67 4.21
N GLU A 137 -2.70 -10.00 4.21
CA GLU A 137 -2.15 -10.85 5.26
C GLU A 137 -0.62 -10.81 5.23
N VAL A 138 -0.02 -10.50 6.38
CA VAL A 138 1.42 -10.41 6.56
C VAL A 138 1.84 -11.27 7.74
N ASN A 139 2.77 -12.18 7.47
CA ASN A 139 3.43 -12.95 8.52
C ASN A 139 4.43 -12.07 9.27
N LEU A 140 4.30 -11.96 10.59
CA LEU A 140 5.33 -11.36 11.43
C LEU A 140 6.44 -12.39 11.66
N ALA A 141 7.64 -12.10 11.18
CA ALA A 141 8.76 -13.03 11.21
C ALA A 141 10.03 -12.35 11.69
N ASP A 142 10.86 -13.06 12.46
CA ASP A 142 12.26 -12.68 12.61
C ASP A 142 12.98 -12.98 11.29
N ARG A 143 13.46 -11.91 10.64
CA ARG A 143 14.18 -11.95 9.37
C ARG A 143 15.57 -11.33 9.48
N ASP A 144 16.11 -11.17 10.68
CA ASP A 144 17.42 -10.51 10.92
C ASP A 144 18.59 -11.22 10.19
N HIS A 145 18.40 -12.48 9.80
CA HIS A 145 19.37 -13.30 9.05
C HIS A 145 19.14 -13.32 7.52
N LEU A 146 18.17 -12.57 7.01
CA LEU A 146 17.80 -12.54 5.59
C LEU A 146 18.19 -11.20 4.94
N SER A 147 18.40 -11.22 3.62
CA SER A 147 18.87 -10.03 2.88
C SER A 147 17.81 -8.93 2.72
N TYR A 148 16.53 -9.21 3.02
CA TYR A 148 15.42 -8.27 2.85
C TYR A 148 14.47 -8.33 4.04
N ASP A 149 14.21 -7.15 4.60
CA ASP A 149 13.34 -6.94 5.76
C ASP A 149 11.87 -7.19 5.44
N ALA A 150 11.47 -7.07 4.17
CA ALA A 150 10.12 -7.41 3.73
C ALA A 150 10.12 -8.27 2.47
N LEU A 151 9.09 -9.10 2.36
CA LEU A 151 8.77 -9.92 1.20
C LEU A 151 7.28 -9.72 0.91
N VAL A 152 6.96 -9.35 -0.33
CA VAL A 152 5.59 -9.17 -0.81
C VAL A 152 5.24 -10.37 -1.70
N GLY A 153 4.30 -11.19 -1.25
CA GLY A 153 3.87 -12.41 -1.94
C GLY A 153 2.78 -12.15 -2.98
N ARG A 154 2.45 -13.20 -3.75
CA ARG A 154 1.46 -13.18 -4.83
C ARG A 154 0.10 -12.59 -4.43
N SER A 155 -0.39 -12.85 -3.21
CA SER A 155 -1.70 -12.36 -2.76
C SER A 155 -1.82 -10.83 -2.77
N MET A 156 -0.70 -10.11 -2.59
CA MET A 156 -0.65 -8.65 -2.63
C MET A 156 -0.21 -8.12 -4.01
N LEU A 157 0.32 -8.98 -4.89
CA LEU A 157 0.80 -8.60 -6.22
C LEU A 157 -0.22 -8.82 -7.34
N ILE A 158 -1.10 -9.82 -7.18
CA ILE A 158 -2.06 -10.26 -8.20
C ILE A 158 -2.89 -9.09 -8.74
N ASP A 159 -3.18 -9.10 -10.05
CA ASP A 159 -3.96 -8.09 -10.79
C ASP A 159 -3.42 -6.65 -10.78
N ARG A 160 -2.30 -6.38 -10.09
CA ARG A 160 -1.79 -5.02 -9.87
C ARG A 160 -0.41 -4.81 -10.46
N PHE A 161 0.44 -5.84 -10.45
CA PHE A 161 1.84 -5.71 -10.88
C PHE A 161 2.32 -6.88 -11.73
N ILE A 162 3.26 -6.57 -12.62
CA ILE A 162 4.10 -7.53 -13.34
C ILE A 162 5.52 -7.38 -12.79
N ILE A 163 6.15 -8.47 -12.37
CA ILE A 163 7.47 -8.41 -11.75
C ILE A 163 8.54 -8.76 -12.78
N ASN A 164 9.43 -7.81 -13.06
CA ASN A 164 10.59 -7.96 -13.92
C ASN A 164 11.83 -8.35 -13.10
N PRO A 165 12.32 -9.60 -13.19
CA PRO A 165 13.48 -10.05 -12.43
C PRO A 165 14.80 -9.41 -12.87
N ALA A 166 14.86 -8.79 -14.05
CA ALA A 166 16.05 -8.13 -14.56
C ALA A 166 16.21 -6.68 -14.06
N ARG A 167 15.23 -6.17 -13.30
CA ARG A 167 15.19 -4.76 -12.87
C ARG A 167 14.95 -4.65 -11.37
N LYS A 168 15.29 -3.48 -10.81
CA LYS A 168 15.12 -3.10 -9.41
C LYS A 168 14.74 -1.63 -9.35
N TYR A 169 14.03 -1.23 -8.30
CA TYR A 169 13.72 0.16 -7.95
C TYR A 169 13.07 0.92 -9.11
N MET A 170 12.06 0.33 -9.72
CA MET A 170 11.28 0.91 -10.81
C MET A 170 10.06 1.70 -10.31
N ALA A 171 9.65 1.51 -9.05
CA ALA A 171 8.54 2.26 -8.48
C ALA A 171 8.82 3.77 -8.45
N ASP A 172 7.78 4.56 -8.64
CA ASP A 172 7.83 6.02 -8.51
C ASP A 172 8.35 6.40 -7.12
N SER A 173 9.47 7.13 -7.10
CA SER A 173 10.12 7.59 -5.87
C SER A 173 9.23 8.50 -5.02
N THR A 174 8.22 9.14 -5.62
CA THR A 174 7.22 9.95 -4.90
C THR A 174 6.39 9.10 -3.94
N SER A 175 6.22 7.80 -4.23
CA SER A 175 5.53 6.88 -3.34
C SER A 175 6.35 6.49 -2.10
N CYS A 176 7.65 6.81 -2.11
CA CYS A 176 8.60 6.44 -1.07
C CYS A 176 9.73 7.49 -0.93
N PRO A 177 9.45 8.64 -0.28
CA PRO A 177 10.40 9.75 -0.25
C PRO A 177 11.66 9.49 0.60
N ASN A 178 11.63 8.59 1.59
CA ASN A 178 12.82 8.21 2.36
C ASN A 178 13.06 6.69 2.32
N PRO A 179 13.75 6.17 1.30
CA PRO A 179 14.11 4.75 1.26
C PRO A 179 15.19 4.43 2.32
N SER A 180 14.91 3.51 3.24
CA SER A 180 15.89 3.05 4.26
C SER A 180 17.14 2.46 3.60
N TYR A 181 16.97 1.87 2.42
CA TYR A 181 18.00 1.14 1.69
C TYR A 181 19.02 2.02 0.92
N GLN A 182 18.67 3.25 0.51
CA GLN A 182 19.65 4.10 -0.20
C GLN A 182 20.85 4.49 0.68
N LYS A 183 20.72 4.46 2.01
CA LYS A 183 21.87 4.60 2.92
C LYS A 183 22.88 3.43 2.79
N VAL A 184 22.43 2.23 2.41
CA VAL A 184 23.29 1.04 2.25
C VAL A 184 23.97 1.07 0.88
N ALA A 185 23.24 1.39 -0.18
CA ALA A 185 23.78 1.48 -1.54
C ALA A 185 24.79 2.61 -1.73
N LEU A 186 24.66 3.73 -0.99
CA LEU A 186 25.58 4.87 -1.06
C LEU A 186 26.85 4.67 -0.21
N ASN A 187 26.83 3.78 0.79
CA ASN A 187 27.96 3.49 1.68
C ASN A 187 28.79 2.25 1.25
N GLY A 188 28.52 1.68 0.08
CA GLY A 188 29.33 0.60 -0.49
C GLY A 188 29.25 -0.75 0.25
N SER A 189 28.31 -0.92 1.18
CA SER A 189 28.09 -2.22 1.82
C SER A 189 27.34 -3.15 0.87
N HIS A 190 28.05 -4.20 0.46
CA HIS A 190 27.58 -5.29 -0.37
C HIS A 190 26.20 -5.77 0.09
N LEU A 191 25.19 -5.70 -0.80
CA LEU A 191 23.97 -6.49 -0.67
C LEU A 191 24.41 -7.92 -0.43
N ARG A 192 24.18 -8.45 0.78
CA ARG A 192 24.49 -9.87 1.04
C ARG A 192 23.63 -10.69 0.06
N PRO A 193 24.26 -11.55 -0.77
CA PRO A 193 23.56 -12.31 -1.80
C PRO A 193 22.40 -13.12 -1.24
#